data_AF-A0A0M2LXI5-F1
#
_entry.id   AF-A0A0M2LXI5-F1
#
_cell.length_a   1.000
_cell.length_b   1.000
_cell.length_c   1.000
_cell.angle_alpha   90.00
_cell.angle_beta   90.00
_cell.angle_gamma   90.00
#
_symmetry.space_group_name_H-M   'P 1'
#
loop_
_entity.id
_entity.type
_entity.pdbx_description
1 polymer ?
#
loop_
_entity_poly.entity_id
_entity_poly.type
_entity_poly.pdbx_seq_one_letter_code
_entity_poly.pdbx_strand_id
1 'polypeptide(L)'
;MTLTAAPRTPAVEPAEDDTADALTLGRRIRERRAQLGLTLEQLATAIDRAPSQLSAIENGKREPRLPILRALAAALDCTVDELLADEAPSERAALEISVERAQRGSVFRSLGIPAIRVSKATSDDTLKAILGLHQEVERLHRERAATPEEARRANTELRAEMRVRGNYFAELEAEAQRLLGAVGYSGGPVSQRTIAQVAEKLGFSLHYVTDLPHSTRSVIDRRNGRIYLGANLPSRDARAPILRALASLVCRHEEPRNYGDFLRQRVEANYLAGAVLLPEDATVELLSAAKRERQISMEDLRDAFAVSYEMAAHRFTNLATERLDLEVHFMKAHESGTLIKAYENDGVRFPSDALGNLEGATVCRNWTARTVFAQPDRFNPWYQYTDMAAGGTYWCTSRVEKAKEGEYSVSVGVPFDAVKWFRGRETSHRSTSDCPDERCCRRASDGLTRKWESAAWPEAATPTSLLAALPTGTFPGVDAHEVYEFLEANEVR
;
A
#
# COMPACT_ATOMS: atom_id res chain seq x y z
N MET A 1 19.96 -11.29 -44.16
CA MET A 1 19.73 -9.85 -43.95
C MET A 1 18.37 -9.68 -43.29
N THR A 2 18.37 -9.55 -41.96
CA THR A 2 17.17 -9.34 -41.16
C THR A 2 17.52 -8.25 -40.16
N LEU A 3 16.93 -7.07 -40.38
CA LEU A 3 17.16 -5.84 -39.62
C LEU A 3 16.59 -6.00 -38.20
N THR A 4 17.47 -5.90 -37.21
CA THR A 4 17.14 -5.88 -35.78
C THR A 4 16.68 -4.48 -35.41
N ALA A 5 15.45 -4.35 -34.90
CA ALA A 5 14.91 -3.08 -34.40
C ALA A 5 15.52 -2.73 -33.03
N ALA A 6 16.03 -1.51 -32.91
CA ALA A 6 16.59 -0.98 -31.67
C ALA A 6 15.49 -0.70 -30.62
N PRO A 7 15.80 -0.81 -29.31
CA PRO A 7 14.85 -0.50 -28.24
C PRO A 7 14.56 1.01 -28.20
N ARG A 8 13.27 1.37 -28.17
CA ARG A 8 12.82 2.75 -27.96
C ARG A 8 13.04 3.14 -26.50
N THR A 9 13.86 4.17 -26.28
CA THR A 9 14.00 4.86 -24.99
C THR A 9 12.62 5.38 -24.53
N PRO A 10 12.22 5.19 -23.26
CA PRO A 10 11.01 5.84 -22.76
C PRO A 10 11.21 7.35 -22.78
N ALA A 11 10.27 8.08 -23.39
CA ALA A 11 10.26 9.53 -23.35
C ALA A 11 9.97 9.95 -21.90
N VAL A 12 10.91 10.69 -21.31
CA VAL A 12 10.72 11.35 -20.01
C VAL A 12 9.55 12.32 -20.17
N GLU A 13 8.45 12.09 -19.46
CA GLU A 13 7.38 13.08 -19.37
C GLU A 13 7.96 14.33 -18.66
N PRO A 14 7.81 15.54 -19.22
CA PRO A 14 8.30 16.75 -18.58
C PRO A 14 7.60 16.93 -17.22
N ALA A 15 8.37 17.36 -16.21
CA ALA A 15 7.85 17.64 -14.87
C ALA A 15 6.68 18.65 -14.94
N GLU A 16 5.68 18.51 -14.07
CA GLU A 16 4.50 19.38 -14.05
C GLU A 16 4.89 20.88 -13.92
N ASP A 17 5.98 21.18 -13.21
CA ASP A 17 6.54 22.54 -13.04
C ASP A 17 6.98 23.18 -14.37
N ASP A 18 7.75 22.49 -15.22
CA ASP A 18 8.25 23.03 -16.49
C ASP A 18 7.10 23.46 -17.42
N THR A 19 5.96 22.76 -17.34
CA THR A 19 4.77 23.09 -18.14
C THR A 19 3.98 24.26 -17.58
N ALA A 20 4.04 24.46 -16.25
CA ALA A 20 3.37 25.56 -15.56
C ALA A 20 3.99 26.90 -15.92
N ASP A 21 5.32 26.94 -16.06
CA ASP A 21 6.11 28.13 -16.42
C ASP A 21 5.91 28.53 -17.88
N ALA A 22 5.89 27.54 -18.79
CA ALA A 22 5.68 27.77 -20.21
C ALA A 22 4.29 28.39 -20.52
N LEU A 23 3.26 28.03 -19.75
CA LEU A 23 1.91 28.62 -19.89
C LEU A 23 1.89 30.09 -19.43
N THR A 24 2.48 30.39 -18.27
CA THR A 24 2.53 31.76 -17.73
C THR A 24 3.31 32.69 -18.66
N LEU A 25 4.49 32.24 -19.12
CA LEU A 25 5.32 32.94 -20.10
C LEU A 25 4.55 33.23 -21.40
N GLY A 26 3.89 32.23 -21.96
CA GLY A 26 3.11 32.36 -23.20
C GLY A 26 1.99 33.41 -23.08
N ARG A 27 1.29 33.44 -21.94
CA ARG A 27 0.23 34.43 -21.68
C ARG A 27 0.78 35.84 -21.53
N ARG A 28 1.92 36.02 -20.88
CA ARG A 28 2.56 37.33 -20.75
C ARG A 28 3.03 37.88 -22.10
N ILE A 29 3.64 37.04 -22.94
CA ILE A 29 4.01 37.41 -24.33
C ILE A 29 2.77 37.91 -25.09
N ARG A 30 1.67 37.16 -25.01
CA ARG A 30 0.42 37.51 -25.70
C ARG A 30 -0.18 38.83 -25.21
N GLU A 31 -0.16 39.08 -23.90
CA GLU A 31 -0.67 40.33 -23.32
C GLU A 31 0.21 41.53 -23.69
N ARG A 32 1.53 41.43 -23.56
CA ARG A 32 2.46 42.49 -23.99
C ARG A 32 2.32 42.80 -25.46
N ARG A 33 2.23 41.76 -26.31
CA ARG A 33 1.98 41.93 -27.74
C ARG A 33 0.69 42.70 -28.00
N ALA A 34 -0.39 42.39 -27.27
CA ALA A 34 -1.66 43.08 -27.40
C ALA A 34 -1.62 44.53 -26.91
N GLN A 35 -0.89 44.81 -25.82
CA GLN A 35 -0.68 46.17 -25.29
C GLN A 35 0.06 47.07 -26.30
N LEU A 36 1.03 46.50 -27.02
CA LEU A 36 1.79 47.18 -28.09
C LEU A 36 1.03 47.24 -29.43
N GLY A 37 -0.19 46.70 -29.51
CA GLY A 37 -0.99 46.70 -30.75
C GLY A 37 -0.44 45.80 -31.87
N LEU A 38 0.49 44.90 -31.56
CA LEU A 38 1.15 44.04 -32.55
C LEU A 38 0.29 42.82 -32.92
N THR A 39 0.21 42.50 -34.20
CA THR A 39 -0.36 41.22 -34.66
C THR A 39 0.62 40.07 -34.41
N LEU A 40 0.10 38.84 -34.40
CA LEU A 40 0.94 37.65 -34.25
C LEU A 40 2.00 37.57 -35.38
N GLU A 41 1.62 37.93 -36.60
CA GLU A 41 2.53 37.95 -37.75
C GLU A 41 3.61 39.03 -37.63
N GLN A 42 3.24 40.21 -37.13
CA GLN A 42 4.19 41.31 -36.90
C GLN A 42 5.25 40.93 -35.86
N LEU A 43 4.83 40.37 -34.72
CA LEU A 43 5.78 39.93 -33.69
C LEU A 43 6.64 38.75 -34.18
N ALA A 44 6.04 37.79 -34.89
CA ALA A 44 6.78 36.64 -35.44
C ALA A 44 7.84 37.09 -36.45
N THR A 45 7.53 38.07 -37.29
CA THR A 45 8.47 38.69 -38.24
C THR A 45 9.58 39.44 -37.52
N ALA A 46 9.26 40.19 -36.47
CA ALA A 46 10.24 40.94 -35.67
C ALA A 46 11.30 40.05 -35.01
N ILE A 47 10.95 38.79 -34.70
CA ILE A 47 11.87 37.80 -34.11
C ILE A 47 12.43 36.78 -35.13
N ASP A 48 12.19 36.98 -36.42
CA ASP A 48 12.58 36.06 -37.51
C ASP A 48 12.08 34.61 -37.31
N ARG A 49 10.79 34.46 -37.02
CA ARG A 49 10.15 33.14 -36.82
C ARG A 49 8.81 33.04 -37.53
N ALA A 50 8.40 31.80 -37.77
CA ALA A 50 7.08 31.51 -38.33
C ALA A 50 5.96 31.87 -37.33
N PRO A 51 4.82 32.44 -37.78
CA PRO A 51 3.67 32.73 -36.91
C PRO A 51 3.15 31.50 -36.14
N SER A 52 3.26 30.31 -36.75
CA SER A 52 2.90 29.04 -36.10
C SER A 52 3.78 28.72 -34.89
N GLN A 53 5.06 29.08 -34.94
CA GLN A 53 6.00 28.88 -33.84
C GLN A 53 5.71 29.86 -32.69
N LEU A 54 5.42 31.12 -33.00
CA LEU A 54 5.03 32.10 -31.98
C LEU A 54 3.70 31.71 -31.32
N SER A 55 2.73 31.21 -32.10
CA SER A 55 1.47 30.67 -31.55
C SER A 55 1.69 29.48 -30.61
N ALA A 56 2.63 28.58 -30.92
CA ALA A 56 2.96 27.47 -30.03
C ALA A 56 3.56 27.95 -28.70
N ILE A 57 4.35 29.03 -28.74
CA ILE A 57 4.92 29.67 -27.54
C ILE A 57 3.83 30.39 -26.73
N GLU A 58 2.99 31.22 -27.35
CA GLU A 58 1.91 31.96 -26.66
C GLU A 58 0.87 31.06 -25.97
N ASN A 59 0.69 29.83 -26.46
CA ASN A 59 -0.24 28.85 -25.88
C ASN A 59 0.45 27.83 -24.95
N GLY A 60 1.71 28.05 -24.57
CA GLY A 60 2.47 27.15 -23.69
C GLY A 60 2.55 25.70 -24.22
N LYS A 61 2.58 25.54 -25.55
CA LYS A 61 2.79 24.24 -26.23
C LYS A 61 4.25 24.01 -26.56
N ARG A 62 5.07 25.05 -26.54
CA ARG A 62 6.50 24.99 -26.83
C ARG A 62 7.24 26.06 -26.05
N GLU A 63 8.28 25.64 -25.36
CA GLU A 63 9.12 26.55 -24.60
C GLU A 63 10.19 27.21 -25.51
N PRO A 64 10.37 28.53 -25.44
CA PRO A 64 11.37 29.23 -26.25
C PRO A 64 12.77 29.04 -25.66
N ARG A 65 13.75 28.75 -26.53
CA ARG A 65 15.17 28.76 -26.13
C ARG A 65 15.62 30.20 -25.83
N LEU A 66 16.63 30.35 -24.98
CA LEU A 66 17.18 31.65 -24.54
C LEU A 66 17.40 32.68 -25.68
N PRO A 67 17.90 32.33 -26.88
CA PRO A 67 18.04 33.30 -27.98
C PRO A 67 16.69 33.86 -28.46
N ILE A 68 15.65 33.03 -28.52
CA ILE A 68 14.30 33.44 -28.90
C ILE A 68 13.67 34.27 -27.79
N LEU A 69 13.90 33.90 -26.52
CA LEU A 69 13.40 34.65 -25.37
C LEU A 69 13.97 36.06 -25.31
N ARG A 70 15.28 36.23 -25.59
CA ARG A 70 15.91 37.57 -25.70
C ARG A 70 15.35 38.38 -26.87
N ALA A 71 15.11 37.75 -28.01
CA ALA A 71 14.50 38.41 -29.17
C ALA A 71 13.06 38.86 -28.87
N LEU A 72 12.28 38.03 -28.16
CA LEU A 72 10.94 38.37 -27.69
C LEU A 72 10.96 39.55 -26.71
N ALA A 73 11.87 39.54 -25.73
CA ALA A 73 12.02 40.63 -24.77
C ALA A 73 12.34 41.96 -25.48
N ALA A 74 13.29 41.94 -26.42
CA ALA A 74 13.64 43.13 -27.21
C ALA A 74 12.47 43.62 -28.10
N ALA A 75 11.73 42.71 -28.73
CA ALA A 75 10.60 43.08 -29.60
C ALA A 75 9.34 43.54 -28.82
N LEU A 76 9.24 43.16 -27.55
CA LEU A 76 8.12 43.50 -26.65
C LEU A 76 8.45 44.64 -25.67
N ASP A 77 9.60 45.30 -25.85
CA ASP A 77 10.06 46.41 -25.00
C ASP A 77 10.03 46.07 -23.50
N CYS A 78 10.54 44.88 -23.15
CA CYS A 78 10.61 44.41 -21.76
C CYS A 78 11.90 43.63 -21.49
N THR A 79 12.14 43.32 -20.21
CA THR A 79 13.28 42.49 -19.80
C THR A 79 12.94 40.99 -19.87
N VAL A 80 13.98 40.14 -19.95
CA VAL A 80 13.79 38.68 -19.87
C VAL A 80 13.23 38.28 -18.51
N ASP A 81 13.65 38.94 -17.44
CA ASP A 81 13.17 38.69 -16.08
C ASP A 81 11.67 39.04 -15.96
N GLU A 82 11.23 40.14 -16.56
CA GLU A 82 9.80 40.47 -16.67
C GLU A 82 9.00 39.39 -17.43
N LEU A 83 9.57 38.78 -18.48
CA LEU A 83 8.89 37.70 -19.20
C LEU A 83 8.80 36.40 -18.39
N LEU A 84 9.76 36.15 -17.50
CA LEU A 84 9.88 34.91 -16.72
C LEU A 84 9.29 34.98 -15.30
N ALA A 85 8.85 36.15 -14.82
CA ALA A 85 8.21 36.24 -13.50
C ALA A 85 7.04 35.24 -13.33
N ASP A 86 6.84 34.72 -12.12
CA ASP A 86 5.85 33.65 -11.87
C ASP A 86 4.40 34.16 -11.81
N GLU A 87 4.20 35.47 -11.63
CA GLU A 87 2.89 36.07 -11.38
C GLU A 87 2.02 36.13 -12.66
N ALA A 88 0.77 35.69 -12.61
CA ALA A 88 -0.10 35.81 -13.79
C ALA A 88 -0.28 37.30 -14.19
N PRO A 89 -0.20 37.64 -15.48
CA PRO A 89 -0.12 39.04 -15.92
C PRO A 89 -1.47 39.79 -15.84
N SER A 90 -2.58 39.06 -15.65
CA SER A 90 -3.90 39.59 -15.29
C SER A 90 -4.75 38.54 -14.56
N GLU A 91 -5.81 38.96 -13.83
CA GLU A 91 -6.76 38.03 -13.20
C GLU A 91 -7.38 37.08 -14.21
N ARG A 92 -7.69 37.59 -15.41
CA ARG A 92 -8.21 36.76 -16.49
C ARG A 92 -7.17 35.77 -16.99
N ALA A 93 -5.92 36.18 -17.18
CA ALA A 93 -4.85 35.24 -17.54
C ALA A 93 -4.67 34.16 -16.47
N ALA A 94 -4.81 34.49 -15.19
CA ALA A 94 -4.77 33.50 -14.11
C ALA A 94 -5.87 32.43 -14.26
N LEU A 95 -7.10 32.84 -14.60
CA LEU A 95 -8.21 31.91 -14.86
C LEU A 95 -7.95 31.04 -16.11
N GLU A 96 -7.48 31.64 -17.20
CA GLU A 96 -7.18 30.91 -18.43
C GLU A 96 -6.07 29.88 -18.21
N ILE A 97 -5.00 30.24 -17.49
CA ILE A 97 -3.91 29.33 -17.10
C ILE A 97 -4.44 28.20 -16.21
N SER A 98 -5.25 28.52 -15.20
CA SER A 98 -5.77 27.53 -14.25
C SER A 98 -6.66 26.50 -14.95
N VAL A 99 -7.54 26.93 -15.85
CA VAL A 99 -8.39 26.02 -16.65
C VAL A 99 -7.52 25.18 -17.59
N GLU A 100 -6.50 25.75 -18.23
CA GLU A 100 -5.65 25.01 -19.14
C GLU A 100 -4.77 23.98 -18.42
N ARG A 101 -4.31 24.29 -17.20
CA ARG A 101 -3.66 23.33 -16.29
C ARG A 101 -4.60 22.21 -15.87
N ALA A 102 -5.80 22.56 -15.40
CA ALA A 102 -6.83 21.59 -15.01
C ALA A 102 -7.15 20.59 -16.14
N GLN A 103 -7.30 21.06 -17.38
CA GLN A 103 -7.57 20.21 -18.54
C GLN A 103 -6.36 19.35 -18.97
N ARG A 104 -5.14 19.78 -18.63
CA ARG A 104 -3.90 18.99 -18.77
C ARG A 104 -3.64 18.10 -17.54
N GLY A 105 -4.51 18.10 -16.53
CA GLY A 105 -4.39 17.19 -15.39
C GLY A 105 -4.75 15.75 -15.74
N SER A 106 -4.20 14.79 -14.97
CA SER A 106 -4.46 13.35 -15.14
C SER A 106 -5.94 13.01 -14.96
N VAL A 107 -6.61 13.61 -13.96
CA VAL A 107 -8.04 13.42 -13.66
C VAL A 107 -8.90 13.82 -14.86
N PHE A 108 -8.65 14.98 -15.47
CA PHE A 108 -9.44 15.44 -16.62
C PHE A 108 -9.25 14.52 -17.83
N ARG A 109 -8.01 14.09 -18.11
CA ARG A 109 -7.72 13.14 -19.20
C ARG A 109 -8.43 11.79 -19.00
N SER A 110 -8.50 11.29 -17.77
CA SER A 110 -9.14 10.00 -17.51
C SER A 110 -10.66 10.00 -17.69
N LEU A 111 -11.31 11.17 -17.66
CA LEU A 111 -12.76 11.29 -17.88
C LEU A 111 -13.15 11.09 -19.35
N GLY A 112 -12.20 11.13 -20.29
CA GLY A 112 -12.47 10.99 -21.72
C GLY A 112 -13.26 12.16 -22.33
N ILE A 113 -13.36 13.29 -21.61
CA ILE A 113 -14.10 14.47 -22.03
C ILE A 113 -13.22 15.33 -22.96
N PRO A 114 -13.75 15.84 -24.08
CA PRO A 114 -13.00 16.75 -24.95
C PRO A 114 -12.62 18.04 -24.21
N ALA A 115 -11.36 18.48 -24.34
CA ALA A 115 -10.92 19.76 -23.79
C ALA A 115 -11.56 20.93 -24.54
N ILE A 116 -11.99 21.95 -23.79
CA ILE A 116 -12.49 23.20 -24.34
C ILE A 116 -11.33 24.11 -24.76
N ARG A 117 -11.50 24.76 -25.90
CA ARG A 117 -10.57 25.80 -26.36
C ARG A 117 -10.91 27.12 -25.67
N VAL A 118 -10.06 27.54 -24.73
CA VAL A 118 -10.17 28.85 -24.09
C VAL A 118 -9.90 29.95 -25.11
N SER A 119 -10.87 30.85 -25.31
CA SER A 119 -10.77 31.95 -26.26
C SER A 119 -11.24 33.26 -25.63
N LYS A 120 -11.02 34.39 -26.33
CA LYS A 120 -11.52 35.71 -25.88
C LYS A 120 -13.05 35.75 -25.72
N ALA A 121 -13.78 34.88 -26.40
CA ALA A 121 -15.24 34.81 -26.30
C ALA A 121 -15.72 34.06 -25.05
N THR A 122 -14.84 33.32 -24.36
CA THR A 122 -15.19 32.60 -23.14
C THR A 122 -15.28 33.61 -21.99
N SER A 123 -16.42 33.73 -21.32
CA SER A 123 -16.58 34.66 -20.19
C SER A 123 -15.81 34.19 -18.94
N ASP A 124 -15.44 35.11 -18.06
CA ASP A 124 -14.77 34.78 -16.79
C ASP A 124 -15.64 33.89 -15.91
N ASP A 125 -16.96 34.12 -15.89
CA ASP A 125 -17.92 33.27 -15.16
C ASP A 125 -17.91 31.82 -15.69
N THR A 126 -17.75 31.63 -16.99
CA THR A 126 -17.62 30.30 -17.59
C THR A 126 -16.32 29.63 -17.14
N LEU A 127 -15.20 30.36 -17.14
CA LEU A 127 -13.91 29.83 -16.69
C LEU A 127 -13.96 29.45 -15.20
N LYS A 128 -14.56 30.29 -14.36
CA LYS A 128 -14.77 30.02 -12.94
C LYS A 128 -15.66 28.79 -12.71
N ALA A 129 -16.75 28.66 -13.46
CA ALA A 129 -17.64 27.50 -13.37
C ALA A 129 -16.95 26.19 -13.77
N ILE A 130 -16.15 26.21 -14.84
CA ILE A 130 -15.37 25.04 -15.28
C ILE A 130 -14.31 24.66 -14.24
N LEU A 131 -13.61 25.65 -13.70
CA LEU A 131 -12.62 25.41 -12.65
C LEU A 131 -13.27 24.84 -11.39
N GLY A 132 -14.40 25.42 -10.97
CA GLY A 132 -15.18 24.91 -9.83
C GLY A 132 -15.68 23.48 -10.05
N LEU A 133 -16.18 23.17 -11.25
CA LEU A 133 -16.58 21.80 -11.60
C LEU A 133 -15.39 20.84 -11.57
N HIS A 134 -14.23 21.24 -12.10
CA HIS A 134 -13.03 20.42 -12.06
C HIS A 134 -12.57 20.14 -10.62
N GLN A 135 -12.49 21.17 -9.78
CA GLN A 135 -12.15 21.04 -8.36
C GLN A 135 -13.11 20.12 -7.62
N GLU A 136 -14.40 20.21 -7.94
CA GLU A 136 -15.43 19.37 -7.35
C GLU A 136 -15.33 17.91 -7.84
N VAL A 137 -15.03 17.70 -9.13
CA VAL A 137 -14.76 16.36 -9.66
C VAL A 137 -13.52 15.76 -9.00
N GLU A 138 -12.44 16.52 -8.84
CA GLU A 138 -11.27 16.05 -8.11
C GLU A 138 -11.58 15.73 -6.64
N ARG A 139 -12.38 16.57 -5.97
CA ARG A 139 -12.84 16.32 -4.59
C ARG A 139 -13.62 15.01 -4.52
N LEU A 140 -14.61 14.83 -5.39
CA LEU A 140 -15.40 13.60 -5.48
C LEU A 140 -14.54 12.40 -5.88
N HIS A 141 -13.53 12.57 -6.73
CA HIS A 141 -12.59 11.50 -7.08
C HIS A 141 -11.72 11.11 -5.89
N ARG A 142 -11.22 12.07 -5.10
CA ARG A 142 -10.49 11.80 -3.85
C ARG A 142 -11.39 11.10 -2.82
N GLU A 143 -12.65 11.51 -2.72
CA GLU A 143 -13.64 10.86 -1.85
C GLU A 143 -14.01 9.46 -2.34
N ARG A 144 -14.02 9.23 -3.65
CA ARG A 144 -14.27 7.93 -4.28
C ARG A 144 -13.02 7.05 -4.43
N ALA A 145 -11.80 7.59 -4.28
CA ALA A 145 -10.56 6.81 -4.34
C ALA A 145 -10.48 5.76 -3.21
N ALA A 146 -11.37 5.86 -2.22
CA ALA A 146 -11.66 4.81 -1.24
C ALA A 146 -12.68 3.76 -1.74
N THR A 147 -12.85 3.55 -3.05
CA THR A 147 -13.68 2.45 -3.55
C THR A 147 -13.02 1.11 -3.20
N PRO A 148 -13.81 0.08 -2.81
CA PRO A 148 -13.29 -1.25 -2.57
C PRO A 148 -12.49 -1.82 -3.76
N GLU A 149 -12.81 -1.42 -4.99
CA GLU A 149 -12.17 -1.92 -6.20
C GLU A 149 -10.80 -1.30 -6.48
N GLU A 150 -10.63 0.01 -6.27
CA GLU A 150 -9.31 0.65 -6.34
C GLU A 150 -8.38 0.13 -5.23
N ALA A 151 -8.94 -0.08 -4.03
CA ALA A 151 -8.22 -0.68 -2.91
C ALA A 151 -7.73 -2.09 -3.21
N ARG A 152 -8.58 -2.90 -3.86
CA ARG A 152 -8.25 -4.26 -4.32
C ARG A 152 -7.14 -4.24 -5.36
N ARG A 153 -7.25 -3.41 -6.40
CA ARG A 153 -6.21 -3.30 -7.44
C ARG A 153 -4.85 -2.92 -6.86
N ALA A 154 -4.82 -1.89 -6.02
CA ALA A 154 -3.59 -1.41 -5.40
C ALA A 154 -2.95 -2.45 -4.46
N ASN A 155 -3.75 -3.23 -3.71
CA ASN A 155 -3.23 -4.33 -2.89
C ASN A 155 -2.61 -5.45 -3.75
N THR A 156 -3.24 -5.79 -4.88
CA THR A 156 -2.74 -6.80 -5.81
C THR A 156 -1.41 -6.37 -6.46
N GLU A 157 -1.31 -5.12 -6.93
CA GLU A 157 -0.09 -4.55 -7.50
C GLU A 157 1.05 -4.52 -6.47
N LEU A 158 0.76 -4.03 -5.25
CA LEU A 158 1.73 -3.97 -4.16
C LEU A 158 2.27 -5.36 -3.78
N ARG A 159 1.41 -6.39 -3.74
CA ARG A 159 1.86 -7.77 -3.49
C ARG A 159 2.75 -8.31 -4.61
N ALA A 160 2.41 -8.01 -5.86
CA ALA A 160 3.25 -8.41 -6.99
C ALA A 160 4.65 -7.80 -6.87
N GLU A 161 4.74 -6.51 -6.53
CA GLU A 161 6.02 -5.86 -6.26
C GLU A 161 6.76 -6.50 -5.07
N MET A 162 6.07 -6.71 -3.94
CA MET A 162 6.66 -7.36 -2.76
C MET A 162 7.19 -8.76 -3.07
N ARG A 163 6.51 -9.54 -3.92
CA ARG A 163 6.97 -10.86 -4.34
C ARG A 163 8.27 -10.78 -5.15
N VAL A 164 8.33 -9.87 -6.12
CA VAL A 164 9.52 -9.65 -6.96
C VAL A 164 10.72 -9.23 -6.11
N ARG A 165 10.50 -8.43 -5.08
CA ARG A 165 11.55 -8.00 -4.15
C ARG A 165 11.90 -9.03 -3.06
N GLY A 166 11.27 -10.20 -3.04
CA GLY A 166 11.43 -11.16 -1.92
C GLY A 166 11.02 -10.57 -0.57
N ASN A 167 10.14 -9.56 -0.58
CA ASN A 167 9.68 -8.78 0.56
C ASN A 167 10.81 -8.16 1.40
N TYR A 168 11.94 -7.85 0.75
CA TYR A 168 13.10 -7.18 1.33
C TYR A 168 13.25 -5.75 0.76
N PHE A 169 13.47 -4.77 1.63
CA PHE A 169 13.65 -3.36 1.28
C PHE A 169 14.96 -2.83 1.85
N ALA A 170 16.04 -2.95 1.07
CA ALA A 170 17.41 -2.61 1.48
C ALA A 170 17.53 -1.15 1.98
N GLU A 171 16.80 -0.24 1.35
CA GLU A 171 16.75 1.17 1.70
C GLU A 171 16.20 1.41 3.12
N LEU A 172 15.21 0.61 3.54
CA LEU A 172 14.62 0.71 4.87
C LEU A 172 15.49 0.01 5.93
N GLU A 173 16.22 -1.04 5.56
CA GLU A 173 17.19 -1.69 6.46
C GLU A 173 18.36 -0.76 6.79
N ALA A 174 18.94 -0.13 5.77
CA ALA A 174 20.03 0.83 5.95
C ALA A 174 19.60 1.98 6.87
N GLU A 175 18.36 2.43 6.72
CA GLU A 175 17.78 3.47 7.55
C GLU A 175 17.52 2.99 8.99
N ALA A 176 17.00 1.78 9.19
CA ALA A 176 16.86 1.19 10.52
C ALA A 176 18.22 1.09 11.25
N GLN A 177 19.26 0.63 10.54
CA GLN A 177 20.62 0.54 11.07
C GLN A 177 21.19 1.92 11.41
N ARG A 178 20.95 2.92 10.56
CA ARG A 178 21.35 4.32 10.81
C ARG A 178 20.70 4.89 12.07
N LEU A 179 19.40 4.65 12.27
CA LEU A 179 18.66 5.13 13.45
C LEU A 179 19.20 4.49 14.74
N LEU A 180 19.43 3.19 14.73
CA LEU A 180 19.97 2.45 15.87
C LEU A 180 21.43 2.81 16.18
N GLY A 181 22.26 2.98 15.14
CA GLY A 181 23.63 3.43 15.27
C GLY A 181 23.75 4.83 15.89
N ALA A 182 22.83 5.74 15.55
CA ALA A 182 22.81 7.11 16.09
C ALA A 182 22.55 7.20 17.60
N VAL A 183 21.97 6.15 18.20
CA VAL A 183 21.69 6.04 19.63
C VAL A 183 22.61 5.05 20.36
N GLY A 184 23.61 4.50 19.65
CA GLY A 184 24.58 3.58 20.24
C GLY A 184 23.97 2.25 20.69
N TYR A 185 22.93 1.77 19.99
CA TYR A 185 22.35 0.46 20.27
C TYR A 185 23.40 -0.64 20.10
N SER A 186 23.58 -1.46 21.13
CA SER A 186 24.65 -2.47 21.22
C SER A 186 24.15 -3.91 21.30
N GLY A 187 22.86 -4.16 21.00
CA GLY A 187 22.25 -5.49 20.98
C GLY A 187 21.09 -5.69 21.97
N GLY A 188 20.40 -6.83 21.84
CA GLY A 188 19.24 -7.22 22.65
C GLY A 188 17.91 -6.55 22.25
N PRO A 189 16.81 -6.78 22.99
CA PRO A 189 15.53 -6.15 22.68
C PRO A 189 15.62 -4.61 22.69
N VAL A 190 15.14 -3.97 21.62
CA VAL A 190 15.10 -2.51 21.56
C VAL A 190 14.11 -1.97 22.59
N SER A 191 14.63 -1.18 23.53
CA SER A 191 13.84 -0.62 24.62
C SER A 191 13.03 0.61 24.17
N GLN A 192 11.96 0.92 24.89
CA GLN A 192 11.21 2.17 24.67
C GLN A 192 12.10 3.41 24.87
N ARG A 193 13.09 3.36 25.78
CA ARG A 193 14.06 4.44 25.98
C ARG A 193 14.93 4.66 24.74
N THR A 194 15.39 3.58 24.12
CA THR A 194 16.17 3.64 22.87
C THR A 194 15.36 4.32 21.77
N ILE A 195 14.08 3.98 21.64
CA ILE A 195 13.17 4.59 20.66
C ILE A 195 12.93 6.08 20.97
N ALA A 196 12.79 6.44 22.24
CA ALA A 196 12.68 7.85 22.64
C ALA A 196 13.94 8.64 22.26
N GLN A 197 15.14 8.07 22.45
CA GLN A 197 16.39 8.68 22.01
C GLN A 197 16.46 8.82 20.48
N VAL A 198 15.93 7.85 19.72
CA VAL A 198 15.82 7.95 18.27
C VAL A 198 14.92 9.14 17.89
N ALA A 199 13.76 9.27 18.54
CA ALA A 199 12.87 10.41 18.33
C ALA A 199 13.57 11.75 18.63
N GLU A 200 14.30 11.84 19.75
CA GLU A 200 15.06 13.04 20.13
C GLU A 200 16.13 13.40 19.07
N LYS A 201 16.85 12.41 18.55
CA LYS A 201 17.83 12.60 17.46
C LYS A 201 17.19 13.08 16.15
N LEU A 202 15.93 12.72 15.91
CA LEU A 202 15.14 13.21 14.79
C LEU A 202 14.52 14.59 15.07
N GLY A 203 14.73 15.17 16.25
CA GLY A 203 14.20 16.49 16.63
C GLY A 203 12.77 16.43 17.20
N PHE A 204 12.31 15.27 17.66
CA PHE A 204 10.96 15.07 18.17
C PHE A 204 10.95 14.58 19.62
N SER A 205 9.98 15.07 20.40
CA SER A 205 9.66 14.56 21.74
C SER A 205 8.38 13.73 21.72
N LEU A 206 8.31 12.68 22.53
CA LEU A 206 7.15 11.79 22.63
C LEU A 206 6.20 12.26 23.75
N HIS A 207 4.92 12.41 23.45
CA HIS A 207 3.89 12.87 24.38
C HIS A 207 2.73 11.86 24.43
N TYR A 208 2.42 11.32 25.61
CA TYR A 208 1.33 10.38 25.79
C TYR A 208 0.10 11.12 26.33
N VAL A 209 -1.01 11.07 25.57
CA VAL A 209 -2.22 11.84 25.85
C VAL A 209 -3.47 10.95 25.81
N THR A 210 -4.50 11.31 26.57
CA THR A 210 -5.75 10.54 26.67
C THR A 210 -6.81 10.98 25.67
N ASP A 211 -6.66 12.16 25.08
CA ASP A 211 -7.64 12.90 24.27
C ASP A 211 -7.25 12.95 22.78
N LEU A 212 -6.52 11.94 22.29
CA LEU A 212 -6.26 11.81 20.85
C LEU A 212 -7.58 11.67 20.06
N PRO A 213 -7.71 12.31 18.89
CA PRO A 213 -8.86 12.13 18.03
C PRO A 213 -9.09 10.65 17.72
N HIS A 214 -10.33 10.18 17.88
CA HIS A 214 -10.68 8.75 17.75
C HIS A 214 -10.34 8.12 16.40
N SER A 215 -10.20 8.93 15.34
CA SER A 215 -9.81 8.49 13.99
C SER A 215 -8.30 8.32 13.81
N THR A 216 -7.48 8.69 14.80
CA THR A 216 -6.02 8.71 14.69
C THR A 216 -5.35 7.79 15.71
N ARG A 217 -4.21 7.20 15.32
CA ARG A 217 -3.38 6.38 16.22
C ARG A 217 -2.21 7.16 16.82
N SER A 218 -1.79 8.22 16.14
CA SER A 218 -0.72 9.14 16.53
C SER A 218 -0.86 10.44 15.75
N VAL A 219 -0.39 11.55 16.30
CA VAL A 219 -0.34 12.86 15.61
C VAL A 219 1.07 13.40 15.65
N ILE A 220 1.58 13.85 14.50
CA ILE A 220 2.93 14.40 14.35
C ILE A 220 2.81 15.92 14.19
N ASP A 221 3.32 16.67 15.16
CA ASP A 221 3.42 18.12 15.14
C ASP A 221 4.84 18.53 14.72
N ARG A 222 5.00 18.80 13.42
CA ARG A 222 6.26 19.25 12.83
C ARG A 222 6.66 20.66 13.26
N ARG A 223 5.71 21.50 13.68
CA ARG A 223 5.98 22.89 14.08
C ARG A 223 6.67 22.95 15.44
N ASN A 224 6.23 22.11 16.37
CA ASN A 224 6.76 22.09 17.74
C ASN A 224 7.69 20.89 18.02
N GLY A 225 7.94 20.03 17.04
CA GLY A 225 8.77 18.83 17.21
C GLY A 225 8.17 17.85 18.23
N ARG A 226 6.89 17.52 18.10
CA ARG A 226 6.17 16.64 19.04
C ARG A 226 5.44 15.52 18.33
N ILE A 227 5.42 14.34 18.95
CA ILE A 227 4.61 13.20 18.52
C ILE A 227 3.67 12.83 19.66
N TYR A 228 2.37 12.96 19.40
CA TYR A 228 1.32 12.61 20.34
C TYR A 228 0.86 11.16 20.13
N LEU A 229 0.77 10.40 21.22
CA LEU A 229 0.48 8.97 21.25
C LEU A 229 -0.60 8.68 22.29
N GLY A 230 -1.44 7.68 22.04
CA GLY A 230 -2.53 7.34 22.95
C GLY A 230 -1.98 6.82 24.27
N ALA A 231 -2.53 7.27 25.40
CA ALA A 231 -2.19 6.72 26.71
C ALA A 231 -2.63 5.24 26.85
N ASN A 232 -3.68 4.84 26.13
CA ASN A 232 -4.22 3.47 26.11
C ASN A 232 -3.58 2.61 25.01
N LEU A 233 -2.25 2.63 24.90
CA LEU A 233 -1.55 1.71 24.00
C LEU A 233 -1.80 0.26 24.46
N PRO A 234 -2.15 -0.68 23.56
CA PRO A 234 -2.33 -2.08 23.93
C PRO A 234 -1.08 -2.58 24.66
N SER A 235 -1.25 -3.23 25.82
CA SER A 235 -0.16 -3.57 26.73
C SER A 235 0.93 -4.48 26.15
N ARG A 236 0.73 -5.05 24.95
CA ARG A 236 1.64 -6.03 24.35
C ARG A 236 2.83 -5.43 23.60
N ASP A 237 2.72 -4.23 23.01
CA ASP A 237 3.90 -3.55 22.44
C ASP A 237 3.64 -2.05 22.14
N ALA A 238 3.99 -1.18 23.09
CA ALA A 238 3.87 0.28 22.91
C ALA A 238 4.87 0.84 21.88
N ARG A 239 5.88 0.07 21.47
CA ARG A 239 6.99 0.53 20.62
C ARG A 239 6.60 0.63 19.15
N ALA A 240 5.84 -0.35 18.64
CA ALA A 240 5.49 -0.42 17.23
C ALA A 240 4.67 0.80 16.73
N PRO A 241 3.67 1.33 17.47
CA PRO A 241 3.00 2.57 17.08
C PRO A 241 3.92 3.79 17.01
N ILE A 242 4.88 3.91 17.96
CA ILE A 242 5.86 5.00 17.98
C ILE A 242 6.75 4.93 16.74
N LEU A 243 7.30 3.74 16.48
CA LEU A 243 8.19 3.53 15.34
C LEU A 243 7.50 3.75 14.01
N ARG A 244 6.22 3.43 13.86
CA ARG A 244 5.46 3.75 12.65
C ARG A 244 5.29 5.26 12.45
N ALA A 245 5.06 6.03 13.52
CA ALA A 245 5.03 7.48 13.44
C ALA A 245 6.40 8.06 13.06
N LEU A 246 7.48 7.54 13.63
CA LEU A 246 8.85 7.90 13.26
C LEU A 246 9.17 7.52 11.82
N ALA A 247 8.70 6.37 11.35
CA ALA A 247 8.91 5.92 9.99
C ALA A 247 8.30 6.88 8.97
N SER A 248 7.12 7.45 9.24
CA SER A 248 6.54 8.47 8.37
C SER A 248 7.38 9.75 8.28
N LEU A 249 8.13 10.11 9.33
CA LEU A 249 9.07 11.23 9.29
C LEU A 249 10.30 10.88 8.45
N VAL A 250 10.85 9.69 8.70
CA VAL A 250 12.08 9.19 8.09
C VAL A 250 11.92 8.98 6.58
N CYS A 251 10.83 8.33 6.17
CA CYS A 251 10.48 8.11 4.77
C CYS A 251 9.89 9.37 4.09
N ARG A 252 9.82 10.50 4.81
CA ARG A 252 9.26 11.78 4.32
C ARG A 252 7.88 11.62 3.70
N HIS A 253 7.00 10.88 4.39
CA HIS A 253 5.63 10.69 3.94
C HIS A 253 4.88 12.03 3.93
N GLU A 254 4.12 12.22 2.86
CA GLU A 254 3.20 13.33 2.64
C GLU A 254 1.77 12.79 2.54
N GLU A 255 0.79 13.68 2.44
CA GLU A 255 -0.61 13.27 2.27
C GLU A 255 -0.75 12.36 1.03
N PRO A 256 -1.27 11.13 1.19
CA PRO A 256 -1.40 10.20 0.07
C PRO A 256 -2.32 10.76 -1.02
N ARG A 257 -1.84 10.78 -2.27
CA ARG A 257 -2.62 11.28 -3.43
C ARG A 257 -3.68 10.28 -3.89
N ASN A 258 -3.47 9.00 -3.60
CA ASN A 258 -4.35 7.90 -3.96
C ASN A 258 -4.20 6.74 -2.96
N TYR A 259 -5.01 5.70 -3.12
CA TYR A 259 -5.00 4.55 -2.22
C TYR A 259 -3.70 3.73 -2.29
N GLY A 260 -3.08 3.64 -3.47
CA GLY A 260 -1.80 2.95 -3.64
C GLY A 260 -0.66 3.62 -2.86
N ASP A 261 -0.57 4.95 -2.92
CA ASP A 261 0.37 5.75 -2.12
C ASP A 261 0.14 5.50 -0.62
N PHE A 262 -1.12 5.46 -0.17
CA PHE A 262 -1.45 5.16 1.23
C PHE A 262 -0.99 3.76 1.66
N LEU A 263 -1.24 2.73 0.83
CA LEU A 263 -0.79 1.36 1.11
C LEU A 263 0.73 1.26 1.15
N ARG A 264 1.43 1.88 0.18
CA ARG A 264 2.89 1.89 0.12
C ARG A 264 3.49 2.52 1.38
N GLN A 265 3.02 3.72 1.75
CA GLN A 265 3.46 4.40 2.98
C GLN A 265 3.21 3.51 4.21
N ARG A 266 2.07 2.81 4.26
CA ARG A 266 1.76 1.88 5.35
C ARG A 266 2.70 0.66 5.36
N VAL A 267 3.09 0.10 4.21
CA VAL A 267 4.08 -0.98 4.13
C VAL A 267 5.44 -0.50 4.62
N GLU A 268 5.93 0.62 4.09
CA GLU A 268 7.22 1.21 4.48
C GLU A 268 7.28 1.48 5.99
N ALA A 269 6.21 2.05 6.56
CA ALA A 269 6.15 2.33 7.99
C ALA A 269 6.16 1.08 8.87
N ASN A 270 5.44 0.02 8.46
CA ASN A 270 5.44 -1.25 9.19
C ASN A 270 6.78 -1.98 9.05
N TYR A 271 7.38 -1.95 7.85
CA TYR A 271 8.66 -2.56 7.57
C TYR A 271 9.75 -1.92 8.42
N LEU A 272 9.89 -0.59 8.36
CA LEU A 272 10.90 0.13 9.13
C LEU A 272 10.71 -0.07 10.64
N ALA A 273 9.47 -0.09 11.14
CA ALA A 273 9.21 -0.42 12.55
C ALA A 273 9.68 -1.83 12.91
N GLY A 274 9.43 -2.83 12.05
CA GLY A 274 9.94 -4.19 12.24
C GLY A 274 11.47 -4.26 12.19
N ALA A 275 12.09 -3.56 11.24
CA ALA A 275 13.54 -3.49 11.07
C ALA A 275 14.25 -2.82 12.25
N VAL A 276 13.63 -1.82 12.87
CA VAL A 276 14.17 -1.22 14.11
C VAL A 276 14.00 -2.16 15.30
N LEU A 277 12.87 -2.85 15.44
CA LEU A 277 12.63 -3.75 16.59
C LEU A 277 13.44 -5.04 16.51
N LEU A 278 13.67 -5.55 15.31
CA LEU A 278 14.45 -6.75 15.01
C LEU A 278 15.53 -6.37 13.98
N PRO A 279 16.64 -5.76 14.44
CA PRO A 279 17.72 -5.29 13.57
C PRO A 279 18.24 -6.41 12.67
N GLU A 280 18.51 -6.10 11.40
CA GLU A 280 18.90 -7.09 10.39
C GLU A 280 20.06 -7.98 10.87
N ASP A 281 21.19 -7.39 11.25
CA ASP A 281 22.40 -8.11 11.64
C ASP A 281 22.13 -9.13 12.77
N ALA A 282 21.51 -8.68 13.86
CA ALA A 282 21.19 -9.51 15.02
C ALA A 282 20.15 -10.60 14.69
N THR A 283 19.18 -10.28 13.85
CA THR A 283 18.11 -11.21 13.45
C THR A 283 18.66 -12.28 12.52
N VAL A 284 19.47 -11.90 11.54
CA VAL A 284 20.12 -12.81 10.60
C VAL A 284 21.13 -13.70 11.32
N GLU A 285 21.88 -13.19 12.29
CA GLU A 285 22.79 -14.00 13.11
C GLU A 285 22.03 -15.12 13.83
N LEU A 286 20.96 -14.77 14.53
CA LEU A 286 20.11 -15.72 15.26
C LEU A 286 19.46 -16.74 14.32
N LEU A 287 18.88 -16.29 13.21
CA LEU A 287 18.25 -17.18 12.22
C LEU A 287 19.26 -18.06 11.51
N SER A 288 20.46 -17.58 11.22
CA SER A 288 21.53 -18.36 10.60
C SER A 288 22.04 -19.44 11.54
N ALA A 289 22.19 -19.14 12.84
CA ALA A 289 22.51 -20.12 13.85
C ALA A 289 21.41 -21.20 13.94
N ALA A 290 20.15 -20.77 14.05
CA ALA A 290 19.00 -21.67 14.07
C ALA A 290 18.91 -22.52 12.79
N LYS A 291 19.21 -21.96 11.60
CA LYS A 291 19.24 -22.70 10.34
C LYS A 291 20.30 -23.80 10.34
N ARG A 292 21.52 -23.51 10.82
CA ARG A 292 22.59 -24.53 10.94
C ARG A 292 22.18 -25.69 11.85
N GLU A 293 21.49 -25.37 12.94
CA GLU A 293 20.99 -26.35 13.91
C GLU A 293 19.67 -27.01 13.49
N ARG A 294 19.06 -26.55 12.38
CA ARG A 294 17.75 -26.98 11.91
C ARG A 294 16.66 -26.73 12.96
N GLN A 295 16.62 -25.53 13.52
CA GLN A 295 15.73 -25.13 14.62
C GLN A 295 15.11 -23.75 14.39
N ILE A 296 14.92 -23.31 13.13
CA ILE A 296 14.23 -22.02 12.88
C ILE A 296 12.84 -22.06 13.54
N SER A 297 12.57 -21.05 14.37
CA SER A 297 11.34 -20.89 15.15
C SER A 297 11.01 -19.40 15.30
N MET A 298 9.74 -19.07 15.08
CA MET A 298 9.25 -17.69 15.21
C MET A 298 9.04 -17.31 16.67
N GLU A 299 8.85 -18.28 17.55
CA GLU A 299 8.82 -18.11 19.01
C GLU A 299 10.17 -17.64 19.52
N ASP A 300 11.26 -18.25 19.06
CA ASP A 300 12.61 -17.87 19.46
C ASP A 300 12.91 -16.42 19.03
N LEU A 301 12.49 -16.01 17.82
CA LEU A 301 12.56 -14.61 17.39
C LEU A 301 11.72 -13.68 18.27
N ARG A 302 10.46 -14.06 18.51
CA ARG A 302 9.52 -13.31 19.34
C ARG A 302 10.10 -13.07 20.73
N ASP A 303 10.67 -14.10 21.34
CA ASP A 303 11.21 -14.06 22.70
C ASP A 303 12.55 -13.32 22.75
N ALA A 304 13.44 -13.54 21.78
CA ALA A 304 14.75 -12.88 21.71
C ALA A 304 14.65 -11.36 21.55
N PHE A 305 13.64 -10.86 20.82
CA PHE A 305 13.44 -9.42 20.59
C PHE A 305 12.26 -8.82 21.38
N ALA A 306 11.59 -9.65 22.19
CA ALA A 306 10.42 -9.29 23.00
C ALA A 306 9.28 -8.64 22.19
N VAL A 307 8.97 -9.15 21.00
CA VAL A 307 7.92 -8.62 20.10
C VAL A 307 6.68 -9.53 20.07
N SER A 308 5.63 -9.17 19.33
CA SER A 308 4.51 -10.08 19.08
C SER A 308 4.89 -11.21 18.11
N TYR A 309 4.11 -12.30 18.12
CA TYR A 309 4.32 -13.39 17.17
C TYR A 309 4.10 -12.91 15.73
N GLU A 310 3.08 -12.08 15.49
CA GLU A 310 2.84 -11.45 14.19
C GLU A 310 4.03 -10.60 13.71
N MET A 311 4.66 -9.84 14.60
CA MET A 311 5.84 -9.04 14.25
C MET A 311 7.04 -9.93 13.90
N ALA A 312 7.31 -10.97 14.70
CA ALA A 312 8.38 -11.92 14.43
C ALA A 312 8.16 -12.67 13.11
N ALA A 313 6.94 -13.12 12.84
CA ALA A 313 6.56 -13.77 11.59
C ALA A 313 6.75 -12.85 10.37
N HIS A 314 6.29 -11.60 10.45
CA HIS A 314 6.52 -10.63 9.38
C HIS A 314 7.99 -10.31 9.16
N ARG A 315 8.74 -10.12 10.25
CA ARG A 315 10.18 -9.85 10.12
C ARG A 315 10.90 -11.02 9.48
N PHE A 316 10.55 -12.24 9.87
CA PHE A 316 11.09 -13.44 9.22
C PHE A 316 10.83 -13.41 7.72
N THR A 317 9.61 -13.09 7.27
CA THR A 317 9.32 -12.99 5.83
C THR A 317 10.01 -11.83 5.12
N ASN A 318 10.54 -10.84 5.82
CA ASN A 318 11.36 -9.79 5.20
C ASN A 318 12.79 -10.27 4.91
N LEU A 319 13.32 -11.16 5.74
CA LEU A 319 14.72 -11.59 5.69
C LEU A 319 14.92 -12.98 5.09
N ALA A 320 13.87 -13.83 5.07
CA ALA A 320 13.98 -15.24 4.72
C ALA A 320 14.58 -15.45 3.32
N THR A 321 14.08 -14.74 2.32
CA THR A 321 14.52 -14.95 0.93
C THR A 321 15.90 -14.36 0.71
N GLU A 322 16.09 -13.09 1.02
CA GLU A 322 17.33 -12.36 0.74
C GLU A 322 18.52 -12.81 1.61
N ARG A 323 18.29 -13.21 2.88
CA ARG A 323 19.37 -13.53 3.84
C ARG A 323 19.49 -14.99 4.19
N LEU A 324 18.44 -15.78 3.98
CA LEU A 324 18.46 -17.20 4.28
C LEU A 324 18.23 -18.06 3.04
N ASP A 325 17.99 -17.52 1.84
CA ASP A 325 17.70 -18.31 0.64
C ASP A 325 16.53 -19.29 0.90
N LEU A 326 15.46 -18.75 1.50
CA LEU A 326 14.21 -19.47 1.78
C LEU A 326 13.03 -18.69 1.17
N GLU A 327 12.30 -19.33 0.29
CA GLU A 327 10.97 -18.88 -0.12
C GLU A 327 9.95 -19.27 0.94
N VAL A 328 9.00 -18.38 1.21
CA VAL A 328 8.05 -18.52 2.31
C VAL A 328 6.68 -17.97 1.92
N HIS A 329 5.68 -18.32 2.72
CA HIS A 329 4.42 -17.62 2.75
C HIS A 329 4.02 -17.25 4.17
N PHE A 330 3.25 -16.18 4.27
CA PHE A 330 2.63 -15.67 5.48
C PHE A 330 1.14 -15.53 5.24
N MET A 331 0.33 -15.92 6.22
CA MET A 331 -1.09 -15.60 6.21
C MET A 331 -1.63 -15.32 7.60
N LYS A 332 -2.62 -14.42 7.65
CA LYS A 332 -3.42 -14.13 8.83
C LYS A 332 -4.89 -14.38 8.50
N ALA A 333 -5.54 -15.28 9.22
CA ALA A 333 -6.94 -15.63 9.01
C ALA A 333 -7.74 -15.42 10.29
N HIS A 334 -9.01 -15.03 10.14
CA HIS A 334 -9.98 -14.99 11.24
C HIS A 334 -10.51 -16.41 11.53
N GLU A 335 -11.08 -16.66 12.71
CA GLU A 335 -11.69 -17.95 13.06
C GLU A 335 -12.81 -18.39 12.09
N SER A 336 -13.51 -17.43 11.48
CA SER A 336 -14.46 -17.67 10.37
C SER A 336 -13.81 -18.18 9.08
N GLY A 337 -12.48 -18.19 8.99
CA GLY A 337 -11.69 -18.52 7.80
C GLY A 337 -11.48 -17.40 6.81
N THR A 338 -11.96 -16.20 7.11
CA THR A 338 -11.72 -15.03 6.27
C THR A 338 -10.22 -14.70 6.29
N LEU A 339 -9.60 -14.67 5.10
CA LEU A 339 -8.22 -14.26 4.92
C LEU A 339 -8.10 -12.74 5.09
N ILE A 340 -7.30 -12.30 6.06
CA ILE A 340 -7.13 -10.90 6.44
C ILE A 340 -5.88 -10.31 5.82
N LYS A 341 -4.79 -11.08 5.80
CA LYS A 341 -3.49 -10.66 5.24
C LYS A 341 -2.77 -11.86 4.69
N ALA A 342 -2.13 -11.70 3.54
CA ALA A 342 -1.34 -12.73 2.90
C ALA A 342 -0.11 -12.12 2.22
N TYR A 343 0.98 -12.88 2.21
CA TYR A 343 2.19 -12.66 1.43
C TYR A 343 2.77 -14.02 1.05
N GLU A 344 3.32 -14.14 -0.15
CA GLU A 344 3.95 -15.37 -0.61
C GLU A 344 4.93 -15.14 -1.74
N ASN A 345 6.00 -15.93 -1.73
CA ASN A 345 6.94 -16.06 -2.84
C ASN A 345 7.41 -17.51 -3.08
N ASP A 346 6.80 -18.50 -2.44
CA ASP A 346 7.15 -19.92 -2.53
C ASP A 346 6.24 -20.75 -3.45
N GLY A 347 5.43 -20.07 -4.26
CA GLY A 347 4.52 -20.72 -5.22
C GLY A 347 3.21 -21.23 -4.62
N VAL A 348 2.94 -21.04 -3.31
CA VAL A 348 1.64 -21.38 -2.74
C VAL A 348 0.53 -20.57 -3.40
N ARG A 349 -0.63 -21.21 -3.61
CA ARG A 349 -1.81 -20.56 -4.19
C ARG A 349 -2.83 -20.29 -3.10
N PHE A 350 -2.91 -19.03 -2.68
CA PHE A 350 -3.98 -18.60 -1.79
C PHE A 350 -5.34 -18.60 -2.48
N PRO A 351 -6.44 -18.79 -1.73
CA PRO A 351 -7.77 -18.61 -2.27
C PRO A 351 -7.94 -17.16 -2.71
N SER A 352 -8.47 -16.96 -3.91
CA SER A 352 -8.83 -15.64 -4.42
C SER A 352 -10.28 -15.61 -4.89
N ASP A 353 -10.84 -14.41 -4.97
CA ASP A 353 -12.08 -14.17 -5.70
C ASP A 353 -11.87 -14.25 -7.23
N ALA A 354 -12.94 -14.07 -8.01
CA ALA A 354 -12.90 -14.12 -9.47
C ALA A 354 -12.03 -13.01 -10.10
N LEU A 355 -11.70 -11.97 -9.34
CA LEU A 355 -10.86 -10.85 -9.75
C LEU A 355 -9.41 -11.00 -9.23
N GLY A 356 -9.09 -12.11 -8.56
CA GLY A 356 -7.75 -12.40 -8.04
C GLY A 356 -7.45 -11.78 -6.67
N ASN A 357 -8.43 -11.22 -5.96
CA ASN A 357 -8.22 -10.64 -4.63
C ASN A 357 -8.22 -11.71 -3.55
N LEU A 358 -7.28 -11.58 -2.61
CA LEU A 358 -7.07 -12.52 -1.53
C LEU A 358 -7.85 -12.14 -0.27
N GLU A 359 -7.90 -10.85 0.07
CA GLU A 359 -8.59 -10.38 1.27
C GLU A 359 -10.09 -10.66 1.19
N GLY A 360 -10.61 -11.25 2.27
CA GLY A 360 -12.00 -11.65 2.33
C GLY A 360 -12.26 -13.07 1.82
N ALA A 361 -11.31 -13.67 1.09
CA ALA A 361 -11.45 -15.04 0.59
C ALA A 361 -11.42 -16.05 1.74
N THR A 362 -12.16 -17.16 1.59
CA THR A 362 -12.21 -18.22 2.60
C THR A 362 -11.03 -19.18 2.44
N VAL A 363 -10.22 -19.30 3.48
CA VAL A 363 -9.12 -20.26 3.59
C VAL A 363 -9.66 -21.69 3.73
N CYS A 364 -9.00 -22.65 3.08
CA CYS A 364 -9.38 -24.06 3.17
C CYS A 364 -9.42 -24.53 4.63
N ARG A 365 -10.50 -25.23 5.02
CA ARG A 365 -10.68 -25.82 6.36
C ARG A 365 -9.52 -26.72 6.80
N ASN A 366 -8.89 -27.40 5.84
CA ASN A 366 -7.80 -28.35 6.09
C ASN A 366 -6.44 -27.67 6.20
N TRP A 367 -6.32 -26.37 5.89
CA TRP A 367 -5.05 -25.65 6.01
C TRP A 367 -4.78 -25.29 7.48
N THR A 368 -3.51 -25.30 7.89
CA THR A 368 -3.02 -25.01 9.24
C THR A 368 -3.62 -23.74 9.85
N ALA A 369 -3.83 -22.70 9.04
CA ALA A 369 -4.45 -21.45 9.48
C ALA A 369 -5.91 -21.60 9.95
N ARG A 370 -6.61 -22.66 9.56
CA ARG A 370 -7.97 -23.03 10.02
C ARG A 370 -7.94 -24.13 11.07
N THR A 371 -7.12 -25.17 10.90
CA THR A 371 -7.11 -26.33 11.81
C THR A 371 -6.59 -25.99 13.21
N VAL A 372 -5.79 -24.93 13.34
CA VAL A 372 -5.25 -24.47 14.63
C VAL A 372 -6.36 -24.07 15.62
N PHE A 373 -7.51 -23.55 15.16
CA PHE A 373 -8.59 -23.12 16.06
C PHE A 373 -9.29 -24.26 16.80
N ALA A 374 -9.27 -25.46 16.19
CA ALA A 374 -9.81 -26.68 16.78
C ALA A 374 -8.86 -27.33 17.80
N GLN A 375 -7.63 -26.86 17.92
CA GLN A 375 -6.65 -27.46 18.83
C GLN A 375 -6.91 -27.02 20.29
N PRO A 376 -6.86 -27.97 21.25
CA PRO A 376 -7.00 -27.64 22.67
C PRO A 376 -5.88 -26.72 23.18
N ASP A 377 -4.65 -26.96 22.72
CA ASP A 377 -3.51 -26.12 23.05
C ASP A 377 -3.45 -24.92 22.11
N ARG A 378 -3.83 -23.75 22.64
CA ARG A 378 -3.80 -22.47 21.94
C ARG A 378 -2.57 -21.63 22.29
N PHE A 379 -1.70 -22.12 23.18
CA PHE A 379 -0.53 -21.38 23.62
C PHE A 379 0.69 -21.67 22.76
N ASN A 380 0.90 -22.95 22.45
CA ASN A 380 1.99 -23.41 21.59
C ASN A 380 1.64 -23.27 20.10
N PRO A 381 2.65 -23.14 19.23
CA PRO A 381 2.43 -23.23 17.79
C PRO A 381 1.92 -24.61 17.38
N TRP A 382 1.03 -24.61 16.40
CA TRP A 382 0.58 -25.79 15.70
C TRP A 382 1.39 -25.99 14.42
N TYR A 383 1.96 -27.17 14.24
CA TYR A 383 2.75 -27.53 13.06
C TYR A 383 2.01 -28.58 12.24
N GLN A 384 1.84 -28.34 10.95
CA GLN A 384 1.09 -29.24 10.08
C GLN A 384 1.62 -29.21 8.65
N TYR A 385 1.66 -30.40 8.03
CA TYR A 385 1.81 -30.55 6.59
C TYR A 385 0.46 -30.50 5.90
N THR A 386 0.34 -29.74 4.82
CA THR A 386 -0.85 -29.71 3.98
C THR A 386 -0.47 -30.05 2.54
N ASP A 387 -1.02 -31.15 2.03
CA ASP A 387 -0.92 -31.55 0.65
C ASP A 387 -2.00 -30.84 -0.17
N MET A 388 -1.59 -29.88 -0.99
CA MET A 388 -2.51 -29.15 -1.86
C MET A 388 -2.58 -29.81 -3.24
N ALA A 389 -3.79 -30.20 -3.65
CA ALA A 389 -4.04 -30.78 -4.97
C ALA A 389 -3.53 -29.89 -6.12
N ALA A 390 -3.56 -28.57 -5.95
CA ALA A 390 -3.15 -27.58 -6.95
C ALA A 390 -1.74 -27.01 -6.77
N GLY A 391 -0.93 -27.47 -5.80
CA GLY A 391 0.25 -26.69 -5.38
C GLY A 391 1.39 -27.43 -4.67
N GLY A 392 1.30 -28.73 -4.43
CA GLY A 392 2.36 -29.48 -3.73
C GLY A 392 2.16 -29.51 -2.21
N THR A 393 3.18 -29.97 -1.49
CA THR A 393 3.13 -30.12 -0.02
C THR A 393 3.80 -28.92 0.65
N TYR A 394 3.07 -28.29 1.57
CA TYR A 394 3.58 -27.19 2.38
C TYR A 394 3.58 -27.57 3.86
N TRP A 395 4.53 -27.06 4.61
CA TRP A 395 4.52 -27.11 6.06
C TRP A 395 4.27 -25.70 6.59
N CYS A 396 3.38 -25.57 7.58
CA CYS A 396 3.14 -24.30 8.23
C CYS A 396 3.23 -24.45 9.75
N THR A 397 3.73 -23.39 10.40
CA THR A 397 3.53 -23.11 11.82
C THR A 397 2.44 -22.06 11.97
N SER A 398 1.49 -22.29 12.87
CA SER A 398 0.36 -21.38 13.12
C SER A 398 0.14 -21.17 14.61
N ARG A 399 -0.21 -19.95 14.99
CA ARG A 399 -0.58 -19.60 16.36
C ARG A 399 -1.84 -18.75 16.41
N VAL A 400 -2.68 -18.99 17.41
CA VAL A 400 -3.87 -18.17 17.69
C VAL A 400 -3.52 -16.95 18.53
N GLU A 401 -3.96 -15.78 18.08
CA GLU A 401 -3.93 -14.51 18.80
C GLU A 401 -5.36 -13.99 19.00
N LYS A 402 -5.63 -13.42 20.16
CA LYS A 402 -6.93 -12.80 20.48
C LYS A 402 -6.91 -11.31 20.14
N ALA A 403 -7.95 -10.83 19.48
CA ALA A 403 -8.19 -9.41 19.27
C ALA A 403 -9.65 -9.04 19.62
N LYS A 404 -10.01 -7.76 19.48
CA LYS A 404 -11.35 -7.25 19.85
C LYS A 404 -12.49 -7.88 19.04
N GLU A 405 -12.19 -8.25 17.80
CA GLU A 405 -13.17 -8.70 16.80
C GLU A 405 -13.28 -10.24 16.70
N GLY A 406 -12.49 -10.97 17.50
CA GLY A 406 -12.46 -12.44 17.47
C GLY A 406 -11.05 -13.01 17.62
N GLU A 407 -10.94 -14.30 17.37
CA GLU A 407 -9.65 -15.01 17.32
C GLU A 407 -9.07 -15.00 15.90
N TYR A 408 -7.75 -14.82 15.82
CA TYR A 408 -7.01 -14.76 14.57
C TYR A 408 -5.86 -15.76 14.61
N SER A 409 -5.63 -16.47 13.52
CA SER A 409 -4.44 -17.28 13.33
C SER A 409 -3.40 -16.49 12.56
N VAL A 410 -2.15 -16.57 13.00
CA VAL A 410 -0.98 -16.06 12.28
C VAL A 410 -0.13 -17.25 11.90
N SER A 411 0.14 -17.41 10.61
CA SER A 411 0.84 -18.57 10.08
C SER A 411 2.00 -18.18 9.19
N VAL A 412 3.10 -18.90 9.32
CA VAL A 412 4.22 -18.89 8.37
C VAL A 412 4.38 -20.29 7.83
N GLY A 413 4.57 -20.42 6.53
CA GLY A 413 4.87 -21.71 5.93
C GLY A 413 5.92 -21.65 4.84
N VAL A 414 6.36 -22.84 4.46
CA VAL A 414 7.42 -23.11 3.49
C VAL A 414 7.09 -24.34 2.65
N PRO A 415 7.68 -24.47 1.45
CA PRO A 415 7.59 -25.67 0.65
C PRO A 415 8.32 -26.84 1.34
N PHE A 416 7.92 -28.07 0.98
CA PHE A 416 8.38 -29.30 1.63
C PHE A 416 9.91 -29.48 1.73
N ASP A 417 10.66 -29.01 0.72
CA ASP A 417 12.11 -29.11 0.64
C ASP A 417 12.86 -28.20 1.63
N ALA A 418 12.24 -27.09 2.02
CA ALA A 418 12.75 -26.13 2.99
C ALA A 418 12.47 -26.51 4.46
N VAL A 419 11.54 -27.44 4.71
CA VAL A 419 11.08 -27.83 6.06
C VAL A 419 12.21 -28.37 6.95
N LYS A 420 13.25 -28.95 6.35
CA LYS A 420 14.43 -29.48 7.06
C LYS A 420 15.12 -28.46 7.97
N TRP A 421 14.89 -27.16 7.78
CA TRP A 421 15.50 -26.09 8.57
C TRP A 421 14.68 -25.67 9.81
N PHE A 422 13.43 -26.09 9.91
CA PHE A 422 12.48 -25.61 10.92
C PHE A 422 12.34 -26.60 12.09
N ARG A 423 12.03 -26.05 13.27
CA ARG A 423 11.53 -26.80 14.43
C ARG A 423 10.09 -27.24 14.18
N GLY A 424 9.68 -28.40 14.69
CA GLY A 424 8.32 -28.92 14.46
C GLY A 424 8.15 -29.68 13.14
N ARG A 425 9.26 -29.93 12.41
CA ARG A 425 9.27 -30.72 11.17
C ARG A 425 8.90 -32.18 11.38
N GLU A 426 9.11 -32.70 12.58
CA GLU A 426 8.79 -34.06 13.00
C GLU A 426 7.30 -34.29 13.27
N THR A 427 6.47 -33.24 13.12
CA THR A 427 5.03 -33.34 13.27
C THR A 427 4.44 -34.46 12.40
N SER A 428 3.56 -35.27 13.00
CA SER A 428 2.76 -36.27 12.30
C SER A 428 1.44 -35.69 11.77
N HIS A 429 1.14 -34.43 12.09
CA HIS A 429 -0.09 -33.77 11.66
C HIS A 429 0.01 -33.47 10.16
N ARG A 430 -0.85 -34.13 9.39
CA ARG A 430 -0.92 -33.97 7.94
C ARG A 430 -2.38 -33.93 7.50
N SER A 431 -2.67 -33.01 6.59
CA SER A 431 -3.99 -32.85 5.98
C SER A 431 -3.86 -32.80 4.46
N THR A 432 -4.94 -33.14 3.77
CA THR A 432 -5.05 -33.00 2.31
C THR A 432 -6.08 -31.93 2.00
N SER A 433 -5.76 -31.05 1.04
CA SER A 433 -6.66 -30.01 0.54
C SER A 433 -6.87 -30.22 -0.95
N ASP A 434 -8.12 -30.48 -1.33
CA ASP A 434 -8.55 -30.56 -2.74
C ASP A 434 -9.00 -29.18 -3.28
N CYS A 435 -8.81 -28.10 -2.52
CA CYS A 435 -9.08 -26.75 -3.01
C CYS A 435 -8.24 -26.45 -4.27
N PRO A 436 -8.82 -25.78 -5.29
CA PRO A 436 -10.06 -25.00 -5.26
C PRO A 436 -11.36 -25.77 -5.57
N ASP A 437 -11.39 -27.11 -5.59
CA ASP A 437 -12.64 -27.87 -5.74
C ASP A 437 -13.65 -27.47 -4.65
N GLU A 438 -14.86 -27.08 -5.06
CA GLU A 438 -15.90 -26.62 -4.14
C GLU A 438 -16.29 -27.70 -3.12
N ARG A 439 -16.18 -28.97 -3.48
CA ARG A 439 -16.49 -30.11 -2.60
C ARG A 439 -15.52 -30.24 -1.42
N CYS A 440 -14.34 -29.62 -1.50
CA CYS A 440 -13.35 -29.69 -0.44
C CYS A 440 -13.83 -28.99 0.84
N CYS A 441 -14.29 -27.74 0.70
CA CYS A 441 -14.68 -26.94 1.87
C CYS A 441 -15.75 -25.88 1.61
N ARG A 442 -16.24 -25.70 0.38
CA ARG A 442 -17.24 -24.66 0.04
C ARG A 442 -18.65 -25.23 -0.07
N ARG A 443 -18.78 -26.52 -0.33
CA ARG A 443 -20.05 -27.23 -0.45
C ARG A 443 -20.12 -28.38 0.57
N ALA A 444 -21.27 -28.55 1.20
CA ALA A 444 -21.55 -29.71 2.03
C ALA A 444 -21.55 -31.00 1.19
N SER A 445 -21.22 -32.13 1.82
CA SER A 445 -21.32 -33.42 1.13
C SER A 445 -22.76 -33.70 0.69
N ASP A 446 -22.95 -34.50 -0.35
CA ASP A 446 -24.31 -34.84 -0.83
C ASP A 446 -25.12 -35.61 0.24
N GLY A 447 -24.44 -36.30 1.17
CA GLY A 447 -25.08 -36.94 2.32
C GLY A 447 -25.65 -35.93 3.30
N LEU A 448 -24.82 -34.99 3.76
CA LEU A 448 -25.23 -33.93 4.69
C LEU A 448 -26.29 -33.02 4.07
N THR A 449 -26.11 -32.64 2.80
CA THR A 449 -27.06 -31.80 2.06
C THR A 449 -28.43 -32.46 2.00
N ARG A 450 -28.52 -33.73 1.56
CA ARG A 450 -29.80 -34.44 1.50
C ARG A 450 -30.49 -34.60 2.85
N LYS A 451 -29.72 -34.73 3.93
CA LYS A 451 -30.25 -34.90 5.29
C LYS A 451 -30.76 -33.59 5.89
N TRP A 452 -30.00 -32.51 5.72
CA TRP A 452 -30.21 -31.27 6.49
C TRP A 452 -30.74 -30.08 5.68
N GLU A 453 -30.64 -30.07 4.34
CA GLU A 453 -31.05 -28.91 3.52
C GLU A 453 -32.51 -28.49 3.76
N SER A 454 -33.43 -29.46 3.92
CA SER A 454 -34.84 -29.19 4.18
C SER A 454 -35.18 -29.00 5.66
N ALA A 455 -34.27 -29.35 6.57
CA ALA A 455 -34.50 -29.37 8.02
C ALA A 455 -33.72 -28.28 8.78
N ALA A 456 -32.72 -27.69 8.16
CA ALA A 456 -31.87 -26.66 8.74
C ALA A 456 -32.33 -25.27 8.30
N TRP A 457 -32.61 -24.40 9.27
CA TRP A 457 -32.88 -22.99 9.03
C TRP A 457 -31.96 -22.13 9.90
N PRO A 458 -30.77 -21.78 9.41
CA PRO A 458 -29.85 -20.96 10.18
C PRO A 458 -30.26 -19.48 10.13
N GLU A 459 -30.33 -18.85 11.30
CA GLU A 459 -30.45 -17.39 11.40
C GLU A 459 -29.05 -16.78 11.35
N ALA A 460 -28.81 -15.90 10.36
CA ALA A 460 -27.51 -15.27 10.19
C ALA A 460 -27.24 -14.28 11.33
N ALA A 461 -26.11 -14.43 12.02
CA ALA A 461 -25.63 -13.41 12.94
C ALA A 461 -25.26 -12.15 12.14
N THR A 462 -25.90 -11.01 12.45
CA THR A 462 -25.55 -9.74 11.81
C THR A 462 -24.23 -9.23 12.37
N PRO A 463 -23.16 -9.08 11.56
CA PRO A 463 -21.93 -8.49 12.04
C PRO A 463 -22.22 -7.05 12.50
N THR A 464 -21.59 -6.63 13.60
CA THR A 464 -21.83 -5.34 14.26
C THR A 464 -21.48 -4.13 13.36
N SER A 465 -20.81 -4.36 12.23
CA SER A 465 -20.66 -3.39 11.14
C SER A 465 -21.39 -3.86 9.87
N LEU A 466 -22.49 -3.19 9.51
CA LEU A 466 -23.27 -3.39 8.28
C LEU A 466 -22.48 -3.17 6.95
N LEU A 467 -21.20 -2.80 7.03
CA LEU A 467 -20.32 -2.47 5.89
C LEU A 467 -19.17 -3.48 5.66
N ALA A 468 -19.05 -4.53 6.48
CA ALA A 468 -18.13 -5.62 6.19
C ALA A 468 -18.70 -6.43 5.01
N ALA A 469 -17.94 -6.57 3.93
CA ALA A 469 -18.35 -7.38 2.79
C ALA A 469 -18.76 -8.77 3.28
N LEU A 470 -20.05 -9.11 3.12
CA LEU A 470 -20.54 -10.45 3.39
C LEU A 470 -19.71 -11.44 2.55
N PRO A 471 -19.28 -12.58 3.12
CA PRO A 471 -18.60 -13.63 2.36
C PRO A 471 -19.38 -13.92 1.08
N THR A 472 -18.70 -13.94 -0.06
CA THR A 472 -19.34 -14.27 -1.34
C THR A 472 -19.62 -15.77 -1.38
N GLY A 473 -20.90 -16.14 -1.43
CA GLY A 473 -21.36 -17.51 -1.52
C GLY A 473 -22.07 -17.95 -0.24
N THR A 474 -23.31 -18.43 -0.41
CA THR A 474 -24.27 -18.81 0.65
C THR A 474 -25.00 -17.63 1.31
N PHE A 475 -26.26 -17.85 1.69
CA PHE A 475 -27.19 -16.92 2.37
C PHE A 475 -26.44 -16.08 3.44
N PRO A 476 -26.70 -14.76 3.56
CA PRO A 476 -25.74 -13.75 4.01
C PRO A 476 -24.84 -14.19 5.17
N GLY A 477 -23.63 -14.67 4.84
CA GLY A 477 -22.56 -14.97 5.79
C GLY A 477 -22.67 -16.30 6.56
N VAL A 478 -23.62 -17.19 6.24
CA VAL A 478 -23.74 -18.50 6.90
C VAL A 478 -23.12 -19.61 6.04
N ASP A 479 -22.19 -20.38 6.62
CA ASP A 479 -21.60 -21.55 5.98
C ASP A 479 -22.48 -22.80 6.19
N ALA A 480 -23.17 -23.25 5.14
CA ALA A 480 -24.09 -24.38 5.21
C ALA A 480 -23.41 -25.70 5.61
N HIS A 481 -22.14 -25.89 5.24
CA HIS A 481 -21.40 -27.10 5.64
C HIS A 481 -21.17 -27.13 7.14
N GLU A 482 -20.80 -25.99 7.74
CA GLU A 482 -20.61 -25.88 9.20
C GLU A 482 -21.91 -26.13 9.97
N VAL A 483 -23.01 -25.56 9.49
CA VAL A 483 -24.34 -25.79 10.07
C VAL A 483 -24.71 -27.28 10.02
N TYR A 484 -24.48 -27.94 8.88
CA TYR A 484 -24.85 -29.35 8.74
C TYR A 484 -23.94 -30.28 9.56
N GLU A 485 -22.64 -30.00 9.67
CA GLU A 485 -21.74 -30.74 10.58
C GLU A 485 -22.13 -30.55 12.05
N PHE A 486 -22.50 -29.32 12.44
CA PHE A 486 -22.99 -29.06 13.79
C PHE A 486 -24.25 -29.86 14.11
N LEU A 487 -25.23 -29.89 13.19
CA LEU A 487 -26.45 -30.68 13.36
C LEU A 487 -26.16 -32.19 13.41
N GLU A 488 -25.25 -32.68 12.58
CA GLU A 488 -24.81 -34.08 12.58
C GLU A 488 -24.15 -34.48 13.91
N ALA A 489 -23.28 -33.62 14.45
CA ALA A 489 -22.57 -33.88 15.71
C ALA A 489 -23.49 -33.84 16.95
N ASN A 490 -24.62 -33.12 16.86
CA ASN A 490 -25.58 -32.94 17.97
C ASN A 490 -26.88 -33.74 17.75
N GLU A 491 -26.90 -34.66 16.79
CA GLU A 491 -28.04 -35.56 16.59
C GLU A 491 -28.18 -36.47 17.83
N VAL A 492 -29.31 -36.34 18.52
CA VAL A 492 -29.65 -37.23 19.64
C VAL A 492 -29.88 -38.62 19.06
N ARG A 493 -28.94 -39.53 19.31
CA ARG A 493 -29.04 -40.95 18.92
C ARG A 493 -30.15 -41.70 19.65
#